data_AF-W9UXX2-F1
#
_entry.id   AF-W9UXX2-F1
#
_cell.length_a   1.000
_cell.length_b   1.000
_cell.length_c   1.000
_cell.angle_alpha   90.00
_cell.angle_beta   90.00
_cell.angle_gamma   90.00
#
_symmetry.space_group_name_H-M   'P 1'
#
loop_
_entity.id
_entity.type
_entity.pdbx_description
1 polymer ?
#
loop_
_entity_poly.entity_id
_entity_poly.type
_entity_poly.pdbx_seq_one_letter_code
_entity_poly.pdbx_strand_id
1 'polypeptide(L)'
;MGSRNPLKLSLKDLKITLGQISRIVSTGASSMLMYLYISFSVILHNVLLLKYGTAIEVAAYSISGYLMAFYYLTAEGISGGMQPLVSYYYGARQFQRVKDTFKLAAQYGIGIGVGFVIMILWVPDFFVGFFSRGNPELEAVARWAIRLQLCGLFLDGFLVLAASWFQSLGLARKATLITLFNMMIQIPFLLTLPWLLGLNGVWIAVPISNLCLSMFVAVLLWKEFKRL
;
A
#
# COMPACT_ATOMS: atom_id res chain seq x y z
N MET A 1 30.98 -11.62 -21.95
CA MET A 1 30.42 -10.57 -22.82
C MET A 1 30.28 -9.30 -22.01
N GLY A 2 31.38 -8.57 -21.83
CA GLY A 2 31.42 -7.29 -21.15
C GLY A 2 32.18 -6.31 -22.04
N SER A 3 31.52 -5.21 -22.43
CA SER A 3 32.14 -3.91 -22.67
C SER A 3 31.15 -3.00 -23.40
N ARG A 4 31.14 -1.73 -22.95
CA ARG A 4 30.49 -0.55 -23.56
C ARG A 4 29.04 -0.32 -23.15
N ASN A 5 28.88 0.30 -21.99
CA ASN A 5 27.79 1.24 -21.76
C ASN A 5 27.98 2.40 -22.77
N PRO A 6 27.10 2.62 -23.76
CA PRO A 6 27.37 3.53 -24.89
C PRO A 6 27.23 5.03 -24.56
N LEU A 7 26.83 5.37 -23.33
CA LEU A 7 26.57 6.76 -22.93
C LEU A 7 27.75 7.32 -22.15
N LYS A 8 28.64 8.05 -22.83
CA LYS A 8 29.61 8.95 -22.17
C LYS A 8 28.84 10.17 -21.67
N LEU A 9 28.33 10.09 -20.45
CA LEU A 9 27.66 11.21 -19.79
C LEU A 9 28.64 12.39 -19.63
N SER A 10 28.36 13.51 -20.29
CA SER A 10 29.06 14.78 -20.12
C SER A 10 28.27 15.70 -19.20
N LEU A 11 28.94 16.59 -18.47
CA LEU A 11 28.27 17.68 -17.74
C LEU A 11 27.42 18.58 -18.66
N LYS A 12 27.69 18.57 -19.98
CA LYS A 12 26.90 19.27 -20.99
C LYS A 12 25.56 18.59 -21.31
N ASP A 13 25.39 17.31 -20.94
CA ASP A 13 24.17 16.53 -21.12
C ASP A 13 23.18 16.71 -19.95
N LEU A 14 23.62 17.34 -18.85
CA LEU A 14 22.79 17.74 -17.69
C LEU A 14 21.95 19.01 -17.98
N LYS A 15 21.44 19.16 -19.20
CA LYS A 15 20.54 20.28 -19.52
C LYS A 15 19.17 20.04 -18.91
N ILE A 16 18.96 20.63 -17.74
CA ILE A 16 17.68 20.63 -17.05
C ILE A 16 16.71 21.46 -17.88
N THR A 17 15.69 20.81 -18.44
CA THR A 17 14.63 21.49 -19.18
C THR A 17 13.41 21.66 -18.28
N LEU A 18 12.71 22.80 -18.37
CA LEU A 18 11.51 23.08 -17.56
C LEU A 18 10.45 21.97 -17.65
N GLY A 19 10.32 21.34 -18.83
CA GLY A 19 9.43 20.19 -19.04
C GLY A 19 9.83 18.93 -18.27
N GLN A 20 11.13 18.69 -18.06
CA GLN A 20 11.62 17.58 -17.23
C GLN A 20 11.34 17.85 -15.74
N ILE A 21 11.57 19.08 -15.28
CA ILE A 21 11.23 19.50 -13.91
C ILE A 21 9.74 19.27 -13.65
N SER A 22 8.87 19.76 -14.54
CA SER A 22 7.41 19.56 -14.40
C SER A 22 7.02 18.08 -14.30
N ARG A 23 7.64 17.22 -15.11
CA ARG A 23 7.38 15.76 -15.09
C ARG A 23 7.87 15.11 -13.80
N ILE A 24 9.04 15.50 -13.29
CA ILE A 24 9.59 15.03 -12.01
C ILE A 24 8.68 15.48 -10.86
N VAL A 25 8.32 16.76 -10.81
CA VAL A 25 7.44 17.34 -9.78
C VAL A 25 6.06 16.66 -9.81
N SER A 26 5.47 16.44 -10.99
CA SER A 26 4.18 15.74 -11.10
C SER A 26 4.24 14.30 -10.60
N THR A 27 5.37 13.60 -10.80
CA THR A 27 5.56 12.23 -10.31
C THR A 27 5.75 12.24 -8.79
N GLY A 28 6.63 13.10 -8.27
CA GLY A 28 6.90 13.24 -6.84
C GLY A 28 5.69 13.74 -6.04
N ALA A 29 4.86 14.61 -6.60
CA ALA A 29 3.62 15.08 -5.98
C ALA A 29 2.66 13.92 -5.67
N SER A 30 2.64 12.87 -6.51
CA SER A 30 1.81 11.69 -6.26
C SER A 30 2.28 10.91 -5.03
N SER A 31 3.59 10.72 -4.89
CA SER A 31 4.19 10.10 -3.70
C SER A 31 3.97 10.94 -2.45
N MET A 32 4.10 12.27 -2.54
CA MET A 32 3.84 13.19 -1.42
C MET A 32 2.38 13.07 -0.92
N LEU A 33 1.41 13.05 -1.83
CA LEU A 33 -0.01 12.86 -1.48
C LEU A 33 -0.25 11.54 -0.75
N MET A 34 0.46 10.48 -1.15
CA MET A 34 0.37 9.18 -0.48
C MET A 34 0.87 9.22 0.96
N TYR A 35 2.04 9.84 1.21
CA TYR A 35 2.55 9.96 2.59
C TYR A 35 1.72 10.90 3.46
N LEU A 36 1.21 12.00 2.89
CA LEU A 36 0.29 12.89 3.59
C LEU A 36 -0.99 12.16 4.00
N TYR A 37 -1.53 11.34 3.08
CA TYR A 37 -2.68 10.48 3.34
C TYR A 37 -2.42 9.49 4.49
N ILE A 38 -1.30 8.77 4.46
CA ILE A 38 -0.92 7.84 5.54
C ILE A 38 -0.89 8.57 6.89
N SER A 39 -0.26 9.75 6.92
CA SER A 39 -0.14 10.56 8.13
C SER A 39 -1.50 11.00 8.66
N PHE A 40 -2.37 11.48 7.77
CA PHE A 40 -3.74 11.86 8.12
C PHE A 40 -4.57 10.67 8.61
N SER A 41 -4.45 9.51 7.96
CA SER A 41 -5.16 8.29 8.34
C SER A 41 -4.76 7.81 9.74
N VAL A 42 -3.47 7.87 10.08
CA VAL A 42 -2.97 7.55 11.43
C VAL A 42 -3.54 8.50 12.47
N ILE A 43 -3.53 9.82 12.22
CA ILE A 43 -4.12 10.80 13.14
C ILE A 43 -5.61 10.52 13.35
N LEU A 44 -6.34 10.30 12.26
CA LEU A 44 -7.79 10.08 12.33
C LEU A 44 -8.14 8.79 13.10
N HIS A 45 -7.39 7.70 12.89
CA HIS A 45 -7.55 6.48 13.69
C HIS A 45 -7.29 6.72 15.17
N ASN A 46 -6.19 7.37 15.53
CA ASN A 46 -5.87 7.64 16.93
C ASN A 46 -6.97 8.46 17.61
N VAL A 47 -7.50 9.49 16.94
CA VAL A 47 -8.61 10.29 17.46
C VAL A 47 -9.87 9.45 17.65
N LEU A 48 -10.21 8.58 16.69
CA LEU A 48 -11.40 7.72 16.79
C LEU A 48 -11.24 6.64 17.86
N LEU A 49 -10.06 6.04 18.01
CA LEU A 49 -9.79 5.05 19.04
C LEU A 49 -9.85 5.65 20.44
N LEU A 50 -9.37 6.88 20.63
CA LEU A 50 -9.54 7.62 21.89
C LEU A 50 -11.00 8.02 22.15
N LYS A 51 -11.77 8.28 21.09
CA LYS A 51 -13.19 8.67 21.22
C LYS A 51 -14.09 7.47 21.57
N TYR A 52 -13.85 6.31 20.98
CA TYR A 52 -14.68 5.11 21.13
C TYR A 52 -14.09 4.06 22.09
N GLY A 53 -12.84 4.25 22.55
CA GLY A 53 -12.13 3.36 23.46
C GLY A 53 -11.25 4.15 24.43
N THR A 54 -10.05 3.66 24.69
CA THR A 54 -9.10 4.19 25.67
C THR A 54 -7.68 4.30 25.08
N ALA A 55 -6.71 4.65 25.93
CA ALA A 55 -5.29 4.64 25.54
C ALA A 55 -4.77 3.24 25.17
N ILE A 56 -5.42 2.17 25.63
CA ILE A 56 -5.02 0.78 25.35
C ILE A 56 -5.27 0.45 23.88
N GLU A 57 -6.37 0.92 23.30
CA GLU A 57 -6.70 0.76 21.89
C GLU A 57 -5.70 1.49 20.99
N VAL A 58 -5.24 2.68 21.40
CA VAL A 58 -4.17 3.41 20.70
C VAL A 58 -2.84 2.63 20.74
N ALA A 59 -2.52 2.03 21.89
CA ALA A 59 -1.34 1.17 21.99
C ALA A 59 -1.47 -0.08 21.11
N ALA A 60 -2.64 -0.72 21.09
CA ALA A 60 -2.94 -1.86 20.21
C ALA A 60 -2.87 -1.49 18.71
N TYR A 61 -3.31 -0.28 18.34
CA TYR A 61 -3.17 0.24 16.98
C TYR A 61 -1.71 0.41 16.57
N SER A 62 -0.85 0.82 17.50
CA SER A 62 0.60 0.93 17.25
C SER A 62 1.22 -0.45 16.95
N ILE A 63 0.83 -1.49 17.70
CA ILE A 63 1.25 -2.88 17.44
C ILE A 63 0.80 -3.32 16.04
N SER A 64 -0.47 -3.08 15.70
CA SER A 64 -1.03 -3.38 14.39
C SER A 64 -0.29 -2.63 13.28
N GLY A 65 0.07 -1.37 13.52
CA GLY A 65 0.82 -0.53 12.60
C GLY A 65 2.22 -1.06 12.32
N TYR A 66 2.94 -1.61 13.32
CA TYR A 66 4.25 -2.23 13.10
C TYR A 66 4.15 -3.48 12.21
N LEU A 67 3.15 -4.33 12.43
CA LEU A 67 2.90 -5.51 11.60
C LEU A 67 2.53 -5.11 10.16
N MET A 68 1.67 -4.10 10.01
CA MET A 68 1.30 -3.55 8.72
C MET A 68 2.51 -2.97 7.98
N ALA A 69 3.36 -2.20 8.67
CA ALA A 69 4.57 -1.61 8.10
C ALA A 69 5.56 -2.68 7.62
N PHE A 70 5.74 -3.76 8.39
CA PHE A 70 6.60 -4.87 7.99
C PHE A 70 6.16 -5.49 6.65
N TYR A 71 4.87 -5.78 6.52
CA TYR A 71 4.32 -6.27 5.26
C TYR A 71 4.41 -5.22 4.14
N TYR A 72 4.07 -3.96 4.43
CA TYR A 72 4.12 -2.86 3.47
C TYR A 72 5.53 -2.72 2.86
N LEU A 73 6.58 -2.75 3.69
CA LEU A 73 7.97 -2.72 3.22
C LEU A 73 8.33 -3.91 2.35
N THR A 74 7.77 -5.08 2.64
CA THR A 74 7.95 -6.28 1.80
C THR A 74 7.29 -6.09 0.44
N ALA A 75 6.06 -5.57 0.40
CA ALA A 75 5.35 -5.27 -0.85
C ALA A 75 6.05 -4.17 -1.67
N GLU A 76 6.55 -3.12 -1.02
CA GLU A 76 7.41 -2.09 -1.63
C GLU A 76 8.71 -2.69 -2.20
N GLY A 77 9.33 -3.66 -1.51
CA GLY A 77 10.52 -4.35 -2.03
C GLY A 77 10.24 -5.10 -3.33
N ILE A 78 9.11 -5.83 -3.39
CA ILE A 78 8.66 -6.51 -4.62
C ILE A 78 8.34 -5.49 -5.71
N SER A 79 7.68 -4.41 -5.35
CA SER A 79 7.38 -3.29 -6.26
C SER A 79 8.65 -2.69 -6.85
N GLY A 80 9.64 -2.37 -6.02
CA GLY A 80 10.93 -1.83 -6.43
C GLY A 80 11.68 -2.75 -7.40
N GLY A 81 11.57 -4.06 -7.24
CA GLY A 81 12.11 -5.04 -8.19
C GLY A 81 11.34 -5.09 -9.52
N MET A 82 10.01 -4.93 -9.48
CA MET A 82 9.14 -4.92 -10.66
C MET A 82 9.32 -3.65 -11.51
N GLN A 83 9.44 -2.47 -10.90
CA GLN A 83 9.44 -1.18 -11.60
C GLN A 83 10.46 -1.06 -12.75
N PRO A 84 11.76 -1.38 -12.58
CA PRO A 84 12.75 -1.26 -13.66
C PRO A 84 12.49 -2.24 -14.80
N LEU A 85 12.05 -3.47 -14.50
CA LEU A 85 11.71 -4.48 -15.50
C LEU A 85 10.52 -4.04 -16.35
N VAL A 86 9.45 -3.54 -15.70
CA VAL A 86 8.26 -3.03 -16.39
C VAL A 86 8.62 -1.83 -17.26
N SER A 87 9.39 -0.88 -16.73
CA SER A 87 9.82 0.32 -17.48
C SER A 87 10.63 -0.05 -18.72
N TYR A 88 11.54 -1.02 -18.59
CA TYR A 88 12.34 -1.54 -19.70
C TYR A 88 11.50 -2.25 -20.77
N TYR A 89 10.67 -3.23 -20.37
CA TYR A 89 9.84 -3.98 -21.32
C TYR A 89 8.82 -3.09 -22.02
N TYR A 90 8.26 -2.11 -21.31
CA TYR A 90 7.35 -1.14 -21.91
C TYR A 90 8.07 -0.26 -22.95
N GLY A 91 9.27 0.23 -22.64
CA GLY A 91 10.11 0.96 -23.61
C GLY A 91 10.50 0.12 -24.84
N ALA A 92 10.73 -1.18 -24.65
CA ALA A 92 11.02 -2.15 -25.71
C ALA A 92 9.76 -2.66 -26.45
N ARG A 93 8.56 -2.13 -26.13
CA ARG A 93 7.26 -2.57 -26.69
C ARG A 93 6.95 -4.06 -26.49
N GLN A 94 7.53 -4.70 -25.47
CA GLN A 94 7.31 -6.10 -25.10
C GLN A 94 6.13 -6.20 -24.12
N PHE A 95 4.93 -5.85 -24.57
CA PHE A 95 3.75 -5.70 -23.71
C PHE A 95 3.31 -6.98 -23.00
N GLN A 96 3.53 -8.15 -23.60
CA GLN A 96 3.26 -9.42 -22.92
C GLN A 96 4.13 -9.58 -21.66
N ARG A 97 5.42 -9.26 -21.75
CA ARG A 97 6.34 -9.30 -20.60
C ARG A 97 6.02 -8.25 -19.54
N VAL A 98 5.45 -7.12 -19.92
CA VAL A 98 4.92 -6.13 -18.97
C VAL A 98 3.81 -6.74 -18.12
N LYS A 99 2.87 -7.47 -18.73
CA LYS A 99 1.76 -8.13 -18.03
C LYS A 99 2.26 -9.29 -17.16
N ASP A 100 3.18 -10.09 -17.68
CA ASP A 100 3.68 -11.27 -16.97
C ASP A 100 4.53 -10.88 -15.75
N THR A 101 5.35 -9.82 -15.86
CA THR A 101 6.08 -9.26 -14.72
C THR A 101 5.13 -8.80 -13.61
N PHE A 102 4.04 -8.10 -13.95
CA PHE A 102 3.04 -7.69 -12.97
C PHE A 102 2.33 -8.87 -12.31
N LYS A 103 1.92 -9.88 -13.10
CA LYS A 103 1.27 -11.08 -12.56
C LYS A 103 2.17 -11.80 -11.57
N LEU A 104 3.46 -11.94 -11.88
CA LEU A 104 4.43 -12.56 -10.98
C LEU A 104 4.58 -11.76 -9.70
N ALA A 105 4.74 -10.43 -9.79
CA ALA A 105 4.83 -9.56 -8.63
C ALA A 105 3.55 -9.61 -7.76
N ALA A 106 2.37 -9.62 -8.39
CA ALA A 106 1.09 -9.74 -7.69
C ALA A 106 0.94 -11.11 -7.02
N GLN A 107 1.33 -12.20 -7.66
CA GLN A 107 1.31 -13.55 -7.08
C GLN A 107 2.14 -13.62 -5.80
N TYR A 108 3.39 -13.11 -5.82
CA TYR A 108 4.22 -13.11 -4.62
C TYR A 108 3.75 -12.11 -3.58
N GLY A 109 3.42 -10.87 -3.96
CA GLY A 109 3.01 -9.84 -3.01
C GLY A 109 1.70 -10.15 -2.29
N ILE A 110 0.69 -10.61 -3.04
CA ILE A 110 -0.59 -11.05 -2.46
C ILE A 110 -0.40 -12.37 -1.73
N GLY A 111 0.35 -13.33 -2.28
CA GLY A 111 0.59 -14.64 -1.64
C GLY A 111 1.27 -14.51 -0.29
N ILE A 112 2.32 -13.68 -0.18
CA ILE A 112 2.97 -13.36 1.09
C ILE A 112 2.00 -12.67 2.04
N GLY A 113 1.18 -11.74 1.54
CA GLY A 113 0.17 -11.04 2.35
C GLY A 113 -0.87 -11.99 2.93
N VAL A 114 -1.41 -12.90 2.11
CA VAL A 114 -2.35 -13.94 2.55
C VAL A 114 -1.69 -14.85 3.59
N GLY A 115 -0.45 -15.27 3.37
CA GLY A 115 0.31 -16.03 4.37
C GLY A 115 0.44 -15.29 5.70
N PHE A 116 0.76 -14.00 5.66
CA PHE A 116 0.88 -13.16 6.85
C PHE A 116 -0.46 -13.02 7.60
N VAL A 117 -1.56 -12.81 6.86
CA VAL A 117 -2.91 -12.77 7.44
C VAL A 117 -3.27 -14.10 8.10
N ILE A 118 -3.00 -15.23 7.45
CA ILE A 118 -3.26 -16.56 8.03
C ILE A 118 -2.48 -16.73 9.34
N MET A 119 -1.20 -16.35 9.38
CA MET A 119 -0.39 -16.42 10.60
C MET A 119 -0.96 -15.54 11.71
N ILE A 120 -1.38 -14.31 11.41
CA ILE A 120 -2.00 -13.40 12.39
C ILE A 120 -3.31 -13.98 12.94
N LEU A 121 -4.13 -14.61 12.11
CA LEU A 121 -5.40 -15.18 12.54
C LEU A 121 -5.19 -16.39 13.46
N TRP A 122 -4.23 -17.25 13.13
CA TRP A 122 -3.96 -18.51 13.84
C TRP A 122 -3.14 -18.34 15.12
N VAL A 123 -2.12 -17.47 15.09
CA VAL A 123 -1.18 -17.29 16.21
C VAL A 123 -1.01 -15.82 16.57
N PRO A 124 -2.09 -15.09 16.91
CA PRO A 124 -2.00 -13.66 17.22
C PRO A 124 -1.14 -13.39 18.47
N ASP A 125 -1.15 -14.30 19.44
CA ASP A 125 -0.36 -14.19 20.69
C ASP A 125 1.13 -14.07 20.44
N PHE A 126 1.65 -14.79 19.45
CA PHE A 126 3.07 -14.71 19.08
C PHE A 126 3.44 -13.29 18.64
N PHE A 127 2.63 -12.68 17.76
CA PHE A 127 2.89 -11.34 17.26
C PHE A 127 2.71 -10.28 18.33
N VAL A 128 1.63 -10.36 19.11
CA VAL A 128 1.33 -9.38 20.16
C VAL A 128 2.36 -9.45 21.29
N GLY A 129 2.81 -10.66 21.66
CA GLY A 129 3.75 -10.89 22.76
C GLY A 129 5.10 -10.18 22.57
N PHE A 130 5.54 -9.93 21.33
CA PHE A 130 6.74 -9.14 21.07
C PHE A 130 6.63 -7.68 21.53
N PHE A 131 5.41 -7.14 21.59
CA PHE A 131 5.16 -5.72 21.84
C PHE A 131 4.45 -5.45 23.17
N SER A 132 3.69 -6.40 23.71
CA SER A 132 2.87 -6.21 24.90
C SER A 132 3.64 -6.15 26.22
N ARG A 133 4.88 -6.67 26.25
CA ARG A 133 5.72 -6.80 27.47
C ARG A 133 4.97 -7.46 28.65
N GLY A 134 4.03 -8.35 28.37
CA GLY A 134 3.26 -9.08 29.39
C GLY A 134 2.11 -8.31 30.03
N ASN A 135 1.62 -7.21 29.44
CA ASN A 135 0.38 -6.56 29.88
C ASN A 135 -0.86 -7.32 29.35
N PRO A 136 -1.64 -8.00 30.22
CA PRO A 136 -2.74 -8.87 29.76
C PRO A 136 -3.90 -8.14 29.10
N GLU A 137 -4.17 -6.90 29.52
CA GLU A 137 -5.26 -6.08 28.99
C GLU A 137 -4.93 -5.61 27.57
N LEU A 138 -3.71 -5.11 27.36
CA LEU A 138 -3.21 -4.75 26.05
C LEU A 138 -3.17 -5.97 25.11
N GLU A 139 -2.79 -7.14 25.62
CA GLU A 139 -2.77 -8.36 24.81
C GLU A 139 -4.14 -8.75 24.30
N ALA A 140 -5.16 -8.68 25.16
CA ALA A 140 -6.53 -8.99 24.77
C ALA A 140 -7.05 -8.04 23.68
N VAL A 141 -6.84 -6.74 23.85
CA VAL A 141 -7.25 -5.72 22.88
C VAL A 141 -6.46 -5.86 21.57
N ALA A 142 -5.13 -6.01 21.66
CA ALA A 142 -4.26 -6.12 20.50
C ALA A 142 -4.54 -7.38 19.67
N ARG A 143 -4.80 -8.54 20.30
CA ARG A 143 -5.22 -9.76 19.59
C ARG A 143 -6.46 -9.52 18.74
N TRP A 144 -7.45 -8.83 19.28
CA TRP A 144 -8.68 -8.54 18.58
C TRP A 144 -8.48 -7.50 17.46
N ALA A 145 -7.74 -6.43 17.78
CA ALA A 145 -7.39 -5.36 16.84
C ALA A 145 -6.66 -5.88 15.61
N ILE A 146 -5.58 -6.66 15.79
CA ILE A 146 -4.79 -7.16 14.64
C ILE A 146 -5.61 -8.08 13.74
N ARG A 147 -6.53 -8.88 14.31
CA ARG A 147 -7.41 -9.76 13.53
C ARG A 147 -8.37 -8.96 12.67
N LEU A 148 -9.01 -7.94 13.23
CA LEU A 148 -9.95 -7.12 12.50
C LEU A 148 -9.26 -6.20 11.49
N GLN A 149 -8.20 -5.51 11.89
CA GLN A 149 -7.56 -4.51 11.05
C GLN A 149 -6.71 -5.14 9.94
N LEU A 150 -5.98 -6.23 10.23
CA LEU A 150 -5.05 -6.84 9.28
C LEU A 150 -5.69 -7.93 8.43
N CYS A 151 -6.98 -8.27 8.60
CA CYS A 151 -7.62 -9.29 7.76
C CYS A 151 -7.60 -8.95 6.26
N GLY A 152 -7.56 -7.66 5.91
CA GLY A 152 -7.47 -7.16 4.54
C GLY A 152 -6.06 -6.81 4.08
N LEU A 153 -5.02 -7.11 4.86
CA LEU A 153 -3.65 -6.62 4.62
C LEU A 153 -3.10 -6.98 3.24
N PHE A 154 -3.47 -8.14 2.68
CA PHE A 154 -3.04 -8.55 1.34
C PHE A 154 -3.55 -7.61 0.23
N LEU A 155 -4.64 -6.87 0.48
CA LEU A 155 -5.18 -5.87 -0.44
C LEU A 155 -4.26 -4.64 -0.50
N ASP A 156 -3.67 -4.23 0.63
CA ASP A 156 -2.70 -3.13 0.64
C ASP A 156 -1.51 -3.43 -0.27
N GLY A 157 -1.00 -4.67 -0.24
CA GLY A 157 0.10 -5.08 -1.12
C GLY A 157 -0.29 -5.06 -2.59
N PHE A 158 -1.52 -5.48 -2.92
CA PHE A 158 -2.06 -5.35 -4.28
C PHE A 158 -2.13 -3.88 -4.73
N LEU A 159 -2.61 -2.98 -3.88
CA LEU A 159 -2.75 -1.55 -4.17
C LEU A 159 -1.39 -0.89 -4.43
N VAL A 160 -0.39 -1.20 -3.60
CA VAL A 160 0.99 -0.72 -3.76
C VAL A 160 1.56 -1.20 -5.10
N LEU A 161 1.46 -2.50 -5.39
CA LEU A 161 1.94 -3.07 -6.66
C LEU A 161 1.25 -2.45 -7.86
N ALA A 162 -0.07 -2.28 -7.82
CA ALA A 162 -0.83 -1.67 -8.90
C ALA A 162 -0.42 -0.21 -9.14
N ALA A 163 -0.30 0.58 -8.07
CA ALA A 163 0.10 1.98 -8.16
C ALA A 163 1.50 2.12 -8.77
N SER A 164 2.46 1.32 -8.30
CA SER A 164 3.82 1.33 -8.84
C SER A 164 3.90 0.85 -10.27
N TRP A 165 3.10 -0.15 -10.66
CA TRP A 165 3.02 -0.59 -12.05
C TRP A 165 2.55 0.53 -12.98
N PHE A 166 1.50 1.28 -12.61
CA PHE A 166 1.06 2.45 -13.38
C PHE A 166 2.15 3.54 -13.46
N GLN A 167 2.90 3.76 -12.38
CA GLN A 167 4.03 4.70 -12.38
C GLN A 167 5.12 4.27 -13.37
N SER A 168 5.47 2.98 -13.41
CA SER A 168 6.48 2.44 -14.34
C SER A 168 6.09 2.56 -15.82
N LEU A 169 4.80 2.56 -16.13
CA LEU A 169 4.30 2.81 -17.49
C LEU A 169 4.27 4.31 -17.86
N GLY A 170 4.66 5.20 -16.95
CA GLY A 170 4.54 6.65 -17.11
C GLY A 170 3.10 7.16 -16.99
N LEU A 171 2.18 6.33 -16.48
CA LEU A 171 0.77 6.65 -16.27
C LEU A 171 0.55 7.25 -14.88
N ALA A 172 1.36 8.26 -14.52
CA ALA A 172 1.35 8.88 -13.19
C ALA A 172 -0.06 9.32 -12.75
N ARG A 173 -0.86 9.87 -13.66
CA ARG A 173 -2.27 10.25 -13.39
C ARG A 173 -3.10 9.09 -12.83
N LYS A 174 -2.93 7.87 -13.36
CA LYS A 174 -3.67 6.70 -12.87
C LYS A 174 -3.20 6.30 -11.47
N ALA A 175 -1.90 6.36 -11.21
CA ALA A 175 -1.35 6.13 -9.88
C ALA A 175 -1.86 7.18 -8.87
N THR A 176 -1.88 8.46 -9.23
CA THR A 176 -2.44 9.53 -8.38
C THR A 176 -3.92 9.29 -8.10
N LEU A 177 -4.70 8.87 -9.09
CA LEU A 177 -6.11 8.54 -8.90
C LEU A 177 -6.30 7.42 -7.88
N ILE A 178 -5.46 6.37 -7.90
CA ILE A 178 -5.53 5.30 -6.89
C ILE A 178 -5.39 5.88 -5.48
N THR A 179 -4.39 6.73 -5.25
CA THR A 179 -4.16 7.37 -3.95
C THR A 179 -5.33 8.28 -3.54
N LEU A 180 -5.85 9.08 -4.47
CA LEU A 180 -6.99 9.97 -4.19
C LEU A 180 -8.25 9.18 -3.88
N PHE A 181 -8.57 8.15 -4.66
CA PHE A 181 -9.72 7.28 -4.39
C PHE A 181 -9.55 6.51 -3.08
N ASN A 182 -8.33 6.14 -2.71
CA ASN A 182 -8.07 5.54 -1.39
C ASN A 182 -8.54 6.48 -0.28
N MET A 183 -8.10 7.73 -0.32
CA MET A 183 -8.51 8.74 0.65
C MET A 183 -10.03 9.01 0.61
N MET A 184 -10.61 9.15 -0.57
CA MET A 184 -12.04 9.44 -0.74
C MET A 184 -12.94 8.28 -0.30
N ILE A 185 -12.49 7.03 -0.42
CA ILE A 185 -13.25 5.86 0.03
C ILE A 185 -13.01 5.64 1.53
N GLN A 186 -11.76 5.68 2.00
CA GLN A 186 -11.45 5.35 3.38
C GLN A 186 -12.06 6.32 4.40
N ILE A 187 -12.06 7.63 4.14
CA ILE A 187 -12.58 8.63 5.10
C ILE A 187 -14.07 8.40 5.42
N PRO A 188 -14.99 8.27 4.43
CA PRO A 188 -16.38 7.95 4.71
C PRO A 188 -16.57 6.66 5.51
N PHE A 189 -15.82 5.60 5.19
CA PHE A 189 -15.90 4.35 5.96
C PHE A 189 -15.44 4.56 7.41
N LEU A 190 -14.36 5.31 7.62
CA LEU A 190 -13.85 5.63 8.96
C LEU A 190 -14.81 6.50 9.79
N LEU A 191 -15.66 7.30 9.16
CA LEU A 191 -16.63 8.13 9.87
C LEU A 191 -17.97 7.41 10.12
N THR A 192 -18.38 6.53 9.21
CA THR A 192 -19.69 5.87 9.27
C THR A 192 -19.68 4.55 10.03
N LEU A 193 -18.65 3.71 9.87
CA LEU A 193 -18.60 2.39 10.51
C LEU A 193 -18.50 2.48 12.04
N PRO A 194 -17.69 3.37 12.63
CA PRO A 194 -17.66 3.51 14.08
C PRO A 194 -18.99 3.98 14.68
N TRP A 195 -19.78 4.75 13.92
CA TRP A 195 -21.11 5.15 14.36
C TRP A 195 -22.08 3.94 14.44
N LEU A 196 -21.93 2.96 13.56
CA LEU A 196 -22.77 1.76 13.50
C LEU A 196 -22.29 0.61 14.41
N LEU A 197 -20.98 0.42 14.51
CA LEU A 197 -20.34 -0.76 15.11
C LEU A 197 -19.43 -0.42 16.30
N GLY A 198 -19.38 0.85 16.71
CA GLY A 198 -18.52 1.33 17.79
C GLY A 198 -17.04 1.10 17.47
N LEU A 199 -16.30 0.59 18.46
CA LEU A 199 -14.86 0.35 18.34
C LEU A 199 -14.52 -0.64 17.22
N ASN A 200 -15.32 -1.70 17.03
CA ASN A 200 -15.13 -2.66 15.93
C ASN A 200 -15.24 -2.00 14.55
N GLY A 201 -16.07 -0.96 14.44
CA GLY A 201 -16.19 -0.15 13.23
C GLY A 201 -14.90 0.59 12.88
N VAL A 202 -14.12 1.01 13.86
CA VAL A 202 -12.82 1.68 13.63
C VAL A 202 -11.82 0.67 13.04
N TRP A 203 -11.75 -0.53 13.62
CA TRP A 203 -10.80 -1.56 13.19
C TRP A 203 -11.10 -2.09 11.78
N ILE A 204 -12.38 -2.31 11.46
CA ILE A 204 -12.79 -2.93 10.19
C ILE A 204 -12.95 -1.91 9.05
N ALA A 205 -12.87 -0.61 9.33
CA ALA A 205 -13.03 0.41 8.31
C ALA A 205 -11.95 0.33 7.21
N VAL A 206 -10.69 0.11 7.58
CA VAL A 206 -9.56 -0.02 6.63
C VAL A 206 -9.71 -1.22 5.70
N PRO A 207 -9.90 -2.47 6.17
CA PRO A 207 -10.01 -3.61 5.27
C PRO A 207 -11.23 -3.49 4.34
N ILE A 208 -12.35 -2.94 4.81
CA ILE A 208 -13.54 -2.75 3.96
C ILE A 208 -13.30 -1.65 2.93
N SER A 209 -12.70 -0.52 3.30
CA SER A 209 -12.36 0.53 2.33
C SER A 209 -11.37 0.03 1.28
N ASN A 210 -10.37 -0.74 1.70
CA ASN A 210 -9.38 -1.34 0.82
C ASN A 210 -9.98 -2.38 -0.12
N LEU A 211 -11.01 -3.13 0.31
CA LEU A 211 -11.74 -4.04 -0.58
C LEU A 211 -12.45 -3.27 -1.69
N CYS A 212 -13.17 -2.20 -1.33
CA CYS A 212 -13.83 -1.32 -2.29
C CYS A 212 -12.85 -0.70 -3.29
N LEU A 213 -11.73 -0.18 -2.80
CA LEU A 213 -10.69 0.39 -3.65
C LEU A 213 -10.05 -0.67 -4.53
N SER A 214 -9.76 -1.86 -4.01
CA SER A 214 -9.12 -2.94 -4.77
C SER A 214 -10.00 -3.38 -5.94
N MET A 215 -11.32 -3.42 -5.78
CA MET A 215 -12.24 -3.66 -6.89
C MET A 215 -12.12 -2.59 -7.98
N PHE A 216 -12.08 -1.31 -7.59
CA PHE A 216 -11.88 -0.20 -8.54
C PHE A 216 -10.53 -0.30 -9.26
N VAL A 217 -9.45 -0.59 -8.53
CA VAL A 217 -8.10 -0.74 -9.10
C VAL A 217 -8.01 -1.95 -10.01
N ALA A 218 -8.65 -3.06 -9.68
CA ALA A 218 -8.73 -4.24 -10.54
C ALA A 218 -9.39 -3.92 -11.90
N VAL A 219 -10.44 -3.10 -11.91
CA VAL A 219 -11.07 -2.63 -13.15
C VAL A 219 -10.12 -1.76 -13.96
N LEU A 220 -9.39 -0.84 -13.33
CA LEU A 220 -8.40 0.00 -14.01
C LEU A 220 -7.27 -0.82 -14.63
N LEU A 221 -6.75 -1.81 -13.88
CA LEU A 221 -5.73 -2.73 -14.37
C LEU A 221 -6.23 -3.56 -15.54
N TRP A 222 -7.44 -4.11 -15.46
CA TRP A 222 -8.02 -4.91 -16.54
C TRP A 222 -8.19 -4.10 -17.83
N LYS A 223 -8.65 -2.85 -17.73
CA LYS A 223 -8.75 -1.94 -18.88
C LYS A 223 -7.38 -1.67 -19.49
N GLU A 224 -6.34 -1.46 -18.69
CA GLU A 224 -4.98 -1.23 -19.22
C GLU A 224 -4.37 -2.50 -19.80
N PHE A 225 -4.60 -3.66 -19.18
CA PHE A 225 -4.16 -4.97 -19.69
C PHE A 225 -4.78 -5.32 -21.04
N LYS A 226 -6.00 -4.85 -21.33
CA LYS A 226 -6.62 -5.00 -22.65
C LYS A 226 -6.06 -4.04 -23.70
N ARG A 227 -5.52 -2.90 -23.27
CA ARG A 227 -4.98 -1.86 -24.15
C ARG A 227 -3.55 -2.17 -24.60
N LEU A 228 -2.76 -2.77 -23.71
CA LEU A 228 -1.42 -3.31 -23.95
C LEU A 228 -1.48 -4.58 -24.80
#